data_AF-A0A9P0YSG1-F1
#
_entry.id   AF-A0A9P0YSG1-F1
#
_cell.length_a   1.000
_cell.length_b   1.000
_cell.length_c   1.000
_cell.angle_alpha   90.00
_cell.angle_beta   90.00
_cell.angle_gamma   90.00
#
_symmetry.space_group_name_H-M   'P 1'
#
loop_
_entity.id
_entity.type
_entity.pdbx_description
1 polymer ?
#
loop_
_entity_poly.entity_id
_entity_poly.type
_entity_poly.pdbx_seq_one_letter_code
_entity_poly.pdbx_strand_id
1 'polypeptide(L)'
;MPYLDIFSHYDDGRDLTDYDFNNDGFSPPVDDVNKRRLAYRHRTITEKYTKGLHGILNEDMRKCWEDLYEETDTYTDRWLSSARACLEQCASGNSELTPGDCSAAGANDGQGSKYQHVNVLATSGALIPSMVKCLLFRLGDMISCQNVYSSWDVGKIQCFKWIKERFSVQQNVQFCVIGDGWEECEAAEAMRWPFVKMDPSCSTKYHRFPGLTSKHFDLYLAVVY
;
A
#
# COMPACT_ATOMS: atom_id res chain seq x y z
N MET A 1 -12.99 -8.86 -7.12
CA MET A 1 -12.99 -7.38 -7.35
C MET A 1 -11.59 -6.83 -7.09
N PRO A 2 -11.00 -6.10 -8.05
CA PRO A 2 -9.57 -5.79 -8.00
C PRO A 2 -9.17 -4.54 -7.21
N TYR A 3 -10.00 -3.51 -7.09
CA TYR A 3 -9.73 -2.30 -6.30
C TYR A 3 -11.06 -1.60 -5.97
N LEU A 4 -11.05 -0.68 -4.99
CA LEU A 4 -12.29 -0.09 -4.46
C LEU A 4 -12.99 0.86 -5.44
N ASP A 5 -12.24 1.66 -6.19
CA ASP A 5 -12.81 2.73 -7.01
C ASP A 5 -13.50 2.25 -8.30
N ILE A 6 -13.52 0.94 -8.57
CA ILE A 6 -14.06 0.36 -9.81
C ILE A 6 -15.55 0.68 -10.06
N PHE A 7 -16.32 0.96 -9.00
CA PHE A 7 -17.74 1.33 -9.09
C PHE A 7 -18.02 2.76 -8.61
N SER A 8 -16.97 3.59 -8.44
CA SER A 8 -17.11 4.95 -7.91
C SER A 8 -18.08 5.82 -8.71
N HIS A 9 -18.18 5.63 -10.04
CA HIS A 9 -19.10 6.38 -10.90
C HIS A 9 -20.58 6.00 -10.73
N TYR A 10 -20.90 4.90 -10.06
CA TYR A 10 -22.28 4.56 -9.70
C TYR A 10 -22.71 5.16 -8.37
N ASP A 11 -21.78 5.65 -7.56
CA ASP A 11 -22.08 6.31 -6.29
C ASP A 11 -22.71 7.68 -6.55
N ASP A 12 -23.90 7.91 -6.02
CA ASP A 12 -24.63 9.17 -6.16
C ASP A 12 -24.38 10.15 -5.01
N GLY A 13 -23.48 9.82 -4.09
CA GLY A 13 -23.09 10.70 -2.98
C GLY A 13 -24.14 10.81 -1.87
N ARG A 14 -25.19 9.98 -1.88
CA ARG A 14 -26.18 9.90 -0.79
C ARG A 14 -25.49 9.73 0.57
N ASP A 15 -26.03 10.38 1.61
CA ASP A 15 -25.58 10.13 2.99
C ASP A 15 -25.94 8.70 3.44
N LEU A 16 -24.94 7.99 3.97
CA LEU A 16 -25.03 6.58 4.35
C LEU A 16 -25.12 6.37 5.87
N THR A 17 -25.19 7.45 6.67
CA THR A 17 -25.20 7.37 8.15
C THR A 17 -26.30 6.46 8.68
N ASP A 18 -27.52 6.57 8.14
CA ASP A 18 -28.68 5.75 8.51
C ASP A 18 -29.02 4.67 7.45
N TYR A 19 -28.08 4.34 6.56
CA TYR A 19 -28.31 3.37 5.49
C TYR A 19 -28.25 1.94 6.01
N ASP A 20 -29.35 1.20 5.90
CA ASP A 20 -29.43 -0.19 6.32
C ASP A 20 -28.91 -1.15 5.24
N PHE A 21 -27.61 -1.47 5.31
CA PHE A 21 -26.96 -2.42 4.40
C PHE A 21 -27.49 -3.86 4.49
N ASN A 22 -28.19 -4.24 5.57
CA ASN A 22 -28.73 -5.59 5.72
C ASN A 22 -30.05 -5.76 4.95
N ASN A 23 -30.82 -4.68 4.82
CA ASN A 23 -32.15 -4.70 4.19
C ASN A 23 -32.22 -3.88 2.88
N ASP A 24 -31.07 -3.56 2.27
CA ASP A 24 -31.05 -2.74 1.06
C ASP A 24 -31.40 -3.49 -0.24
N GLY A 25 -31.64 -4.80 -0.16
CA GLY A 25 -32.03 -5.65 -1.28
C GLY A 25 -30.89 -6.00 -2.24
N PHE A 26 -29.62 -5.83 -1.83
CA PHE A 26 -28.47 -6.22 -2.64
C PHE A 26 -28.46 -7.72 -2.95
N SER A 27 -28.65 -8.06 -4.22
CA SER A 27 -28.72 -9.44 -4.71
C SER A 27 -28.41 -9.46 -6.22
N PRO A 28 -28.00 -10.59 -6.81
CA PRO A 28 -27.85 -10.69 -8.26
C PRO A 28 -29.17 -10.33 -8.99
N PRO A 29 -29.12 -9.77 -10.20
CA PRO A 29 -27.95 -9.55 -11.07
C PRO A 29 -27.17 -8.26 -10.77
N VAL A 30 -25.98 -8.11 -11.37
CA VAL A 30 -25.15 -6.89 -11.26
C VAL A 30 -25.65 -5.81 -12.24
N ASP A 31 -26.86 -5.32 -12.00
CA ASP A 31 -27.43 -4.16 -12.67
C ASP A 31 -26.92 -2.85 -12.05
N ASP A 32 -27.30 -1.71 -12.61
CA ASP A 32 -26.81 -0.41 -12.15
C ASP A 32 -27.27 -0.06 -10.73
N VAL A 33 -28.42 -0.60 -10.30
CA VAL A 33 -28.92 -0.46 -8.93
C VAL A 33 -28.01 -1.20 -7.96
N ASN A 34 -27.67 -2.46 -8.26
CA ASN A 34 -26.77 -3.25 -7.43
C ASN A 34 -25.32 -2.77 -7.49
N LYS A 35 -24.85 -2.22 -8.62
CA LYS A 35 -23.54 -1.55 -8.69
C LYS A 35 -23.50 -0.30 -7.81
N ARG A 36 -24.59 0.48 -7.75
CA ARG A 36 -24.69 1.61 -6.81
C ARG A 36 -24.66 1.17 -5.35
N ARG A 37 -25.42 0.13 -5.00
CA ARG A 37 -25.37 -0.48 -3.65
C ARG A 37 -23.99 -1.01 -3.28
N LEU A 38 -23.24 -1.51 -4.26
CA LEU A 38 -21.85 -1.94 -4.07
C LEU A 38 -20.92 -0.73 -3.89
N ALA A 39 -21.13 0.34 -4.64
CA ALA A 39 -20.40 1.60 -4.48
C ALA A 39 -20.58 2.19 -3.06
N TYR A 40 -21.81 2.17 -2.52
CA TYR A 40 -22.06 2.55 -1.12
C TYR A 40 -21.23 1.74 -0.13
N ARG A 41 -21.20 0.41 -0.29
CA ARG A 41 -20.38 -0.48 0.56
C ARG A 41 -18.90 -0.12 0.44
N HIS A 42 -18.40 0.15 -0.76
CA HIS A 42 -17.01 0.55 -0.98
C HIS A 42 -16.67 1.91 -0.33
N ARG A 43 -17.58 2.89 -0.38
CA ARG A 43 -17.44 4.18 0.31
C ARG A 43 -17.39 3.99 1.83
N THR A 44 -18.30 3.21 2.41
CA THR A 44 -18.26 2.88 3.84
C THR A 44 -16.99 2.12 4.26
N ILE A 45 -16.50 1.20 3.42
CA ILE A 45 -15.23 0.51 3.65
C ILE A 45 -14.06 1.49 3.64
N THR A 46 -14.05 2.44 2.69
CA THR A 46 -13.04 3.49 2.60
C THR A 46 -13.00 4.36 3.86
N GLU A 47 -14.17 4.76 4.36
CA GLU A 47 -14.29 5.52 5.61
C GLU A 47 -13.77 4.74 6.82
N LYS A 48 -14.13 3.46 6.93
CA LYS A 48 -13.66 2.58 8.02
C LYS A 48 -12.16 2.36 7.97
N TYR A 49 -11.59 2.15 6.77
CA TYR A 49 -10.15 2.00 6.61
C TYR A 49 -9.40 3.26 7.02
N THR A 50 -9.88 4.44 6.60
CA THR A 50 -9.29 5.74 6.95
C THR A 50 -9.32 6.03 8.45
N LYS A 51 -10.37 5.57 9.16
CA LYS A 51 -10.48 5.71 10.62
C LYS A 51 -9.54 4.76 11.39
N GLY A 52 -8.97 3.76 10.73
CA GLY A 52 -8.11 2.76 11.35
C GLY A 52 -8.85 1.85 12.34
N LEU A 53 -8.08 1.12 13.16
CA LEU A 53 -8.63 0.12 14.10
C LEU A 53 -9.33 0.75 15.31
N HIS A 54 -9.06 2.02 15.64
CA HIS A 54 -9.65 2.69 16.80
C HIS A 54 -11.19 2.74 16.77
N GLY A 55 -11.77 2.80 15.57
CA GLY A 55 -13.24 2.77 15.39
C GLY A 55 -13.84 1.36 15.23
N ILE A 56 -13.02 0.31 15.31
CA ILE A 56 -13.43 -1.08 15.04
C ILE A 56 -13.25 -1.96 16.27
N LEU A 57 -12.10 -1.85 16.93
CA LEU A 57 -11.74 -2.65 18.09
C LEU A 57 -12.03 -1.88 19.39
N ASN A 58 -12.56 -2.56 20.41
CA ASN A 58 -12.68 -2.00 21.75
C ASN A 58 -11.30 -1.99 22.46
N GLU A 59 -11.24 -1.42 23.68
CA GLU A 59 -9.97 -1.24 24.39
C GLU A 59 -9.26 -2.56 24.71
N ASP A 60 -9.98 -3.56 25.21
CA ASP A 60 -9.43 -4.88 25.52
C ASP A 60 -8.89 -5.59 24.27
N MET A 61 -9.65 -5.56 23.17
CA MET A 61 -9.22 -6.12 21.89
C MET A 61 -7.99 -5.41 21.33
N ARG A 62 -7.88 -4.10 21.51
CA ARG A 62 -6.68 -3.35 21.09
C ARG A 62 -5.47 -3.80 21.89
N LYS A 63 -5.60 -3.96 23.21
CA LYS A 63 -4.49 -4.45 24.03
C LYS A 63 -4.04 -5.83 23.59
N CYS A 64 -4.97 -6.77 23.41
CA CYS A 64 -4.64 -8.10 22.89
C CYS A 64 -3.99 -8.06 21.50
N TRP A 65 -4.44 -7.16 20.63
CA TRP A 65 -3.84 -6.97 19.31
C TRP A 65 -2.43 -6.39 19.37
N GLU A 66 -2.17 -5.42 20.25
CA GLU A 66 -0.85 -4.86 20.50
C GLU A 66 0.12 -5.94 20.99
N ASP A 67 -0.29 -6.74 21.99
CA ASP A 67 0.51 -7.84 22.53
C ASP A 67 0.81 -8.88 21.43
N LEU A 68 -0.19 -9.28 20.65
CA LEU A 68 -0.02 -10.22 19.54
C LEU A 68 0.91 -9.69 18.44
N TYR A 69 0.81 -8.39 18.12
CA TYR A 69 1.71 -7.76 17.14
C TYR A 69 3.16 -7.82 17.64
N GLU A 70 3.40 -7.46 18.90
CA GLU A 70 4.75 -7.43 19.49
C GLU A 70 5.36 -8.84 19.59
N GLU A 71 4.58 -9.85 20.00
CA GLU A 71 5.03 -11.24 20.01
C GLU A 71 5.37 -11.73 18.59
N THR A 72 4.52 -11.41 17.61
CA THR A 72 4.74 -11.79 16.22
C THR A 72 5.97 -11.09 15.62
N ASP A 73 6.13 -9.79 15.86
CA ASP A 73 7.27 -9.02 15.37
C ASP A 73 8.57 -9.50 16.01
N THR A 74 8.55 -9.83 17.30
CA THR A 74 9.69 -10.44 18.00
C THR A 74 10.04 -11.81 17.41
N TYR A 75 9.04 -12.67 17.19
CA TYR A 75 9.24 -13.99 16.58
C TYR A 75 9.80 -13.92 15.16
N THR A 76 9.50 -12.85 14.43
CA THR A 76 9.94 -12.64 13.04
C THR A 76 11.20 -11.79 12.92
N ASP A 77 12.02 -11.71 13.99
CA ASP A 77 13.27 -10.93 14.04
C ASP A 77 13.06 -9.46 13.63
N ARG A 78 11.95 -8.85 14.06
CA ARG A 78 11.56 -7.46 13.75
C ARG A 78 11.29 -7.19 12.27
N TRP A 79 10.91 -8.22 11.50
CA TRP A 79 10.59 -8.05 10.08
C TRP A 79 9.47 -7.02 9.85
N LEU A 80 8.39 -7.07 10.64
CA LEU A 80 7.21 -6.22 10.42
C LEU A 80 7.52 -4.76 10.71
N SER A 81 8.12 -4.48 11.87
CA SER A 81 8.52 -3.12 12.25
C SER A 81 9.57 -2.55 11.29
N SER A 82 10.52 -3.36 10.83
CA SER A 82 11.53 -2.94 9.85
C SER A 82 10.94 -2.63 8.47
N ALA A 83 10.03 -3.47 7.98
CA ALA A 83 9.32 -3.24 6.72
C ALA A 83 8.48 -1.96 6.80
N ARG A 84 7.78 -1.74 7.92
CA ARG A 84 7.01 -0.51 8.16
C ARG A 84 7.92 0.72 8.17
N ALA A 85 9.05 0.69 8.87
CA ALA A 85 10.00 1.79 8.91
C ALA A 85 10.54 2.13 7.51
N CYS A 86 10.76 1.12 6.67
CA CYS A 86 11.18 1.32 5.29
C CYS A 86 10.08 2.02 4.45
N LEU A 87 8.81 1.62 4.59
CA LEU A 87 7.67 2.27 3.94
C LEU A 87 7.48 3.72 4.41
N GLU A 88 7.66 3.97 5.71
CA GLU A 88 7.62 5.29 6.32
C GLU A 88 8.73 6.19 5.78
N GLN A 89 9.96 5.69 5.63
CA GLN A 89 11.08 6.44 5.03
C GLN A 89 10.79 6.81 3.57
N CYS A 90 10.19 5.90 2.80
CA CYS A 90 9.78 6.19 1.43
C CYS A 90 8.74 7.34 1.43
N ALA A 91 7.72 7.26 2.27
CA ALA A 91 6.68 8.28 2.36
C ALA A 91 7.18 9.64 2.92
N SER A 92 8.13 9.59 3.86
CA SER A 92 8.59 10.75 4.67
C SER A 92 9.84 11.43 4.12
N GLY A 93 10.42 10.97 3.01
CA GLY A 93 11.57 11.60 2.33
C GLY A 93 11.40 13.08 1.90
N ASN A 94 10.34 13.74 2.36
CA ASN A 94 10.03 15.15 2.22
C ASN A 94 10.35 16.02 3.45
N SER A 95 10.97 15.50 4.54
CA SER A 95 11.17 16.30 5.76
C SER A 95 12.43 15.96 6.57
N GLU A 96 13.63 16.08 5.98
CA GLU A 96 14.87 16.31 6.75
C GLU A 96 15.69 17.42 6.12
N LEU A 97 15.22 18.66 6.30
CA LEU A 97 16.08 19.83 6.48
C LEU A 97 15.44 20.69 7.58
N THR A 98 15.81 20.43 8.83
CA THR A 98 15.57 21.36 9.92
C THR A 98 16.44 22.62 9.72
N PRO A 99 15.89 23.84 9.85
CA PRO A 99 16.68 25.06 9.91
C PRO A 99 17.13 25.37 11.35
N GLY A 100 18.44 25.49 11.56
CA GLY A 100 19.11 25.98 12.80
C GLY A 100 19.92 24.87 13.48
N ASP A 101 21.23 24.95 13.74
CA ASP A 101 22.24 26.02 13.75
C ASP A 101 23.56 25.39 13.23
N CYS A 102 24.46 26.01 12.45
CA CYS A 102 25.49 26.96 12.88
C CYS A 102 26.32 27.37 11.63
N SER A 103 26.95 28.53 11.70
CA SER A 103 27.65 29.28 10.66
C SER A 103 28.81 28.60 9.89
N ALA A 104 28.92 29.06 8.64
CA ALA A 104 30.12 29.36 7.84
C ALA A 104 30.86 28.25 7.03
N ALA A 105 30.75 28.44 5.71
CA ALA A 105 31.75 28.27 4.64
C ALA A 105 32.01 26.85 4.07
N GLY A 106 31.56 26.64 2.82
CA GLY A 106 32.22 25.72 1.89
C GLY A 106 31.29 25.02 0.89
N ALA A 107 31.25 25.57 -0.34
CA ALA A 107 31.05 24.90 -1.64
C ALA A 107 29.84 23.97 -1.89
N ASN A 108 29.00 24.43 -2.83
CA ASN A 108 28.06 23.70 -3.70
C ASN A 108 28.11 22.16 -3.68
N ASP A 109 27.02 21.52 -3.26
CA ASP A 109 26.55 20.30 -3.92
C ASP A 109 25.05 20.04 -3.69
N GLY A 110 24.37 19.57 -4.74
CA GLY A 110 23.08 18.86 -4.66
C GLY A 110 21.81 19.71 -4.47
N GLN A 111 21.29 20.29 -5.56
CA GLN A 111 19.88 20.64 -5.66
C GLN A 111 19.04 19.35 -5.64
N GLY A 112 18.65 18.91 -4.43
CA GLY A 112 17.84 17.70 -4.23
C GLY A 112 16.51 17.83 -4.95
N SER A 113 16.37 17.14 -6.08
CA SER A 113 15.10 16.94 -6.77
C SER A 113 14.11 16.32 -5.79
N LYS A 114 13.04 17.06 -5.47
CA LYS A 114 11.99 16.63 -4.56
C LYS A 114 11.19 15.50 -5.20
N TYR A 115 11.57 14.25 -4.95
CA TYR A 115 10.80 13.08 -5.36
C TYR A 115 9.69 12.82 -4.36
N GLN A 116 8.52 12.44 -4.86
CA GLN A 116 7.41 11.96 -4.03
C GLN A 116 7.28 10.46 -4.24
N HIS A 117 7.52 9.67 -3.21
CA HIS A 117 7.26 8.23 -3.26
C HIS A 117 5.82 7.94 -2.86
N VAL A 118 5.23 6.95 -3.53
CA VAL A 118 3.88 6.47 -3.25
C VAL A 118 3.94 4.96 -3.06
N ASN A 119 3.52 4.48 -1.89
CA ASN A 119 3.43 3.05 -1.62
C ASN A 119 2.13 2.48 -2.21
N VAL A 120 2.26 1.38 -2.95
CA VAL A 120 1.14 0.67 -3.59
C VAL A 120 1.25 -0.82 -3.27
N LEU A 121 0.15 -1.42 -2.83
CA LEU A 121 0.08 -2.85 -2.54
C LEU A 121 -0.65 -3.58 -3.66
N ALA A 122 0.00 -4.56 -4.28
CA ALA A 122 -0.63 -5.54 -5.16
C ALA A 122 -0.52 -6.93 -4.52
N THR A 123 -1.66 -7.52 -4.12
CA THR A 123 -1.70 -8.78 -3.37
C THR A 123 -2.51 -9.84 -4.09
N SER A 124 -2.12 -11.12 -3.96
CA SER A 124 -2.88 -12.23 -4.54
C SER A 124 -4.12 -12.57 -3.73
N GLY A 125 -4.29 -12.04 -2.50
CA GLY A 125 -5.48 -12.24 -1.67
C GLY A 125 -6.69 -11.38 -2.07
N ALA A 126 -7.87 -11.74 -1.57
CA ALA A 126 -9.09 -10.95 -1.75
C ALA A 126 -8.95 -9.53 -1.19
N LEU A 127 -9.57 -8.54 -1.85
CA LEU A 127 -9.37 -7.12 -1.56
C LEU A 127 -9.68 -6.72 -0.11
N ILE A 128 -10.91 -6.99 0.36
CA ILE A 128 -11.35 -6.54 1.69
C ILE A 128 -10.54 -7.19 2.83
N PRO A 129 -10.33 -8.52 2.86
CA PRO A 129 -9.45 -9.13 3.85
C PRO A 129 -8.02 -8.58 3.81
N SER A 130 -7.51 -8.24 2.63
CA SER A 130 -6.16 -7.67 2.50
C SER A 130 -6.07 -6.26 3.07
N MET A 131 -7.10 -5.43 2.87
CA MET A 131 -7.20 -4.14 3.54
C MET A 131 -7.27 -4.28 5.07
N VAL A 132 -8.03 -5.26 5.58
CA VAL A 132 -8.04 -5.55 7.02
C VAL A 132 -6.66 -5.95 7.52
N LYS A 133 -5.91 -6.78 6.77
CA LYS A 133 -4.51 -7.09 7.09
C LYS A 133 -3.64 -5.84 7.13
N CYS A 134 -3.80 -4.89 6.19
CA CYS A 134 -3.07 -3.63 6.25
C CYS A 134 -3.33 -2.88 7.56
N LEU A 135 -4.56 -2.85 8.06
CA LEU A 135 -4.86 -2.25 9.36
C LEU A 135 -4.21 -3.02 10.52
N LEU A 136 -4.37 -4.35 10.55
CA LEU A 136 -3.84 -5.22 11.61
C LEU A 136 -2.31 -5.24 11.68
N PHE A 137 -1.63 -5.10 10.55
CA PHE A 137 -0.17 -5.01 10.47
C PHE A 137 0.35 -3.58 10.43
N ARG A 138 -0.51 -2.60 10.79
CA ARG A 138 -0.14 -1.19 10.91
C ARG A 138 0.45 -0.58 9.63
N LEU A 139 -0.07 -0.99 8.47
CA LEU A 139 0.28 -0.46 7.14
C LEU A 139 -0.72 0.57 6.62
N GLY A 140 -1.87 0.74 7.31
CA GLY A 140 -2.98 1.60 6.88
C GLY A 140 -2.60 3.06 6.62
N ASP A 141 -1.72 3.62 7.45
CA ASP A 141 -1.28 5.01 7.32
C ASP A 141 -0.33 5.21 6.13
N MET A 142 0.39 4.15 5.73
CA MET A 142 1.41 4.19 4.69
C MET A 142 0.87 3.79 3.31
N ILE A 143 -0.21 3.01 3.28
CA ILE A 143 -0.84 2.50 2.07
C ILE A 143 -2.32 2.87 2.12
N SER A 144 -2.67 3.95 1.40
CA SER A 144 -4.06 4.38 1.28
C SER A 144 -4.93 3.27 0.67
N CYS A 145 -6.21 3.24 1.02
CA CYS A 145 -7.17 2.25 0.51
C CYS A 145 -7.25 2.22 -1.03
N GLN A 146 -7.08 3.37 -1.69
CA GLN A 146 -7.05 3.47 -3.15
C GLN A 146 -5.79 2.82 -3.74
N ASN A 147 -4.72 2.67 -2.97
CA ASN A 147 -3.46 2.07 -3.39
C ASN A 147 -3.38 0.57 -3.10
N VAL A 148 -4.49 -0.08 -2.74
CA VAL A 148 -4.58 -1.53 -2.54
C VAL A 148 -5.26 -2.19 -3.73
N TYR A 149 -4.55 -3.11 -4.38
CA TYR A 149 -5.00 -3.87 -5.53
C TYR A 149 -4.99 -5.37 -5.21
N SER A 150 -6.10 -6.04 -5.49
CA SER A 150 -6.25 -7.49 -5.42
C SER A 150 -6.11 -8.09 -6.82
N SER A 151 -5.12 -8.97 -6.96
CA SER A 151 -4.87 -9.76 -8.16
C SER A 151 -5.59 -11.11 -8.17
N TRP A 152 -6.39 -11.42 -7.14
CA TRP A 152 -7.07 -12.70 -6.94
C TRP A 152 -7.80 -13.22 -8.19
N ASP A 153 -8.54 -12.35 -8.89
CA ASP A 153 -9.32 -12.72 -10.08
C ASP A 153 -8.61 -12.40 -11.43
N VAL A 154 -7.53 -11.62 -11.40
CA VAL A 154 -7.03 -10.89 -12.61
C VAL A 154 -5.53 -11.00 -12.84
N GLY A 155 -4.76 -11.46 -11.85
CA GLY A 155 -3.30 -11.57 -11.90
C GLY A 155 -2.56 -10.24 -11.67
N LYS A 156 -1.29 -10.34 -11.25
CA LYS A 156 -0.42 -9.20 -10.90
C LYS A 156 -0.15 -8.28 -12.09
N ILE A 157 0.07 -8.85 -13.27
CA ILE A 157 0.34 -8.10 -14.49
C ILE A 157 -0.81 -7.13 -14.83
N GLN A 158 -2.06 -7.55 -14.63
CA GLN A 158 -3.21 -6.68 -14.88
C GLN A 158 -3.32 -5.56 -13.85
N CYS A 159 -3.07 -5.87 -12.56
CA CYS A 159 -2.96 -4.84 -11.53
C CYS A 159 -1.87 -3.80 -11.87
N PHE A 160 -0.71 -4.24 -12.35
CA PHE A 160 0.40 -3.35 -12.72
C PHE A 160 0.03 -2.44 -13.90
N LYS A 161 -0.72 -2.94 -14.90
CA LYS A 161 -1.25 -2.11 -15.98
C LYS A 161 -2.16 -1.00 -15.47
N TRP A 162 -3.12 -1.32 -14.59
CA TRP A 162 -4.01 -0.30 -14.01
C TRP A 162 -3.26 0.71 -13.13
N ILE A 163 -2.28 0.25 -12.35
CA ILE A 163 -1.39 1.14 -11.58
C ILE A 163 -0.65 2.08 -12.53
N LYS A 164 -0.06 1.56 -13.62
CA LYS A 164 0.61 2.36 -14.64
C LYS A 164 -0.33 3.39 -15.24
N GLU A 165 -1.51 2.99 -15.70
CA GLU A 165 -2.51 3.87 -16.29
C GLU A 165 -2.90 5.01 -15.34
N ARG A 166 -3.14 4.71 -14.06
CA ARG A 166 -3.50 5.69 -13.04
C ARG A 166 -2.40 6.73 -12.80
N PHE A 167 -1.15 6.29 -12.64
CA PHE A 167 -0.04 7.20 -12.31
C PHE A 167 0.62 7.84 -13.54
N SER A 168 0.46 7.28 -14.75
CA SER A 168 1.05 7.84 -15.99
C SER A 168 0.44 9.19 -16.40
N VAL A 169 -0.68 9.60 -15.80
CA VAL A 169 -1.21 10.96 -15.94
C VAL A 169 -0.23 11.99 -15.37
N GLN A 170 0.57 11.60 -14.37
CA GLN A 170 1.64 12.41 -13.81
C GLN A 170 2.88 12.26 -14.72
N GLN A 171 3.48 13.37 -15.14
CA GLN A 171 4.71 13.31 -15.93
C GLN A 171 5.87 12.79 -15.06
N ASN A 172 6.74 11.96 -15.65
CA ASN A 172 7.99 11.46 -15.04
C ASN A 172 7.83 10.54 -13.80
N VAL A 173 6.90 9.57 -13.85
CA VAL A 173 6.79 8.53 -12.82
C VAL A 173 7.72 7.35 -13.12
N GLN A 174 8.47 6.91 -12.12
CA GLN A 174 9.20 5.65 -12.13
C GLN A 174 8.50 4.63 -11.23
N PHE A 175 8.54 3.37 -11.64
CA PHE A 175 7.95 2.26 -10.88
C PHE A 175 9.06 1.32 -10.43
N CYS A 176 8.92 0.76 -9.24
CA CYS A 176 9.79 -0.29 -8.72
C CYS A 176 8.91 -1.34 -8.04
N VAL A 177 9.14 -2.61 -8.34
CA VAL A 177 8.38 -3.74 -7.79
C VAL A 177 9.22 -4.40 -6.71
N ILE A 178 8.62 -4.66 -5.56
CA ILE A 178 9.24 -5.33 -4.42
C ILE A 178 8.41 -6.58 -4.11
N GLY A 179 9.04 -7.74 -4.00
CA GLY A 179 8.34 -8.97 -3.62
C GLY A 179 9.21 -10.22 -3.61
N ASP A 180 8.68 -11.30 -3.06
CA ASP A 180 9.34 -12.59 -2.85
C ASP A 180 8.85 -13.69 -3.80
N GLY A 181 7.73 -13.46 -4.49
CA GLY A 181 7.11 -14.39 -5.41
C GLY A 181 7.68 -14.33 -6.83
N TRP A 182 7.21 -15.28 -7.64
CA TRP A 182 7.50 -15.34 -9.08
C TRP A 182 6.49 -14.51 -9.89
N GLU A 183 5.23 -14.44 -9.44
CA GLU A 183 4.15 -13.71 -10.11
C GLU A 183 4.47 -12.21 -10.28
N GLU A 184 4.97 -11.55 -9.22
CA GLU A 184 5.39 -10.15 -9.30
C GLU A 184 6.69 -9.94 -10.08
N CYS A 185 7.58 -10.92 -10.11
CA CYS A 185 8.82 -10.87 -10.88
C CYS A 185 8.52 -10.90 -12.38
N GLU A 186 7.69 -11.85 -12.82
CA GLU A 186 7.25 -11.96 -14.21
C GLU A 186 6.46 -10.72 -14.65
N ALA A 187 5.57 -10.22 -13.78
CA ALA A 187 4.83 -9.00 -14.06
C ALA A 187 5.75 -7.76 -14.15
N ALA A 188 6.79 -7.66 -13.31
CA ALA A 188 7.75 -6.57 -13.36
C ALA A 188 8.57 -6.60 -14.66
N GLU A 189 9.04 -7.78 -15.08
CA GLU A 189 9.75 -7.98 -16.33
C GLU A 189 8.90 -7.59 -17.55
N ALA A 190 7.65 -8.05 -17.59
CA ALA A 190 6.71 -7.71 -18.66
C ALA A 190 6.43 -6.20 -18.73
N MET A 191 6.43 -5.51 -17.59
CA MET A 191 6.24 -4.06 -17.49
C MET A 191 7.53 -3.25 -17.69
N ARG A 192 8.69 -3.93 -17.76
CA ARG A 192 10.05 -3.34 -17.75
C ARG A 192 10.29 -2.45 -16.52
N TRP A 193 9.88 -2.94 -15.36
CA TRP A 193 10.08 -2.25 -14.09
C TRP A 193 11.20 -2.93 -13.29
N PRO A 194 12.11 -2.16 -12.66
CA PRO A 194 13.07 -2.70 -11.70
C PRO A 194 12.38 -3.58 -10.65
N PHE A 195 12.97 -4.73 -10.36
CA PHE A 195 12.47 -5.69 -9.39
C PHE A 195 13.47 -5.92 -8.26
N VAL A 196 13.02 -5.67 -7.03
CA VAL A 196 13.77 -5.92 -5.81
C VAL A 196 13.25 -7.22 -5.20
N LYS A 197 14.04 -8.29 -5.37
CA LYS A 197 13.72 -9.60 -4.82
C LYS A 197 13.89 -9.58 -3.30
N MET A 198 12.80 -9.89 -2.59
CA MET A 198 12.81 -10.19 -1.17
C MET A 198 13.02 -11.68 -0.97
N ASP A 199 13.82 -12.05 0.02
CA ASP A 199 13.99 -13.43 0.45
C ASP A 199 13.45 -13.61 1.87
N PRO A 200 12.37 -14.39 2.03
CA PRO A 200 11.82 -14.71 3.33
C PRO A 200 12.69 -15.74 4.08
N SER A 201 13.58 -16.46 3.39
CA SER A 201 14.55 -17.37 4.01
C SER A 201 15.77 -16.61 4.53
N CYS A 202 16.51 -17.15 5.50
CA CYS A 202 17.74 -16.53 6.00
C CYS A 202 18.94 -16.71 5.03
N SER A 203 18.69 -16.80 3.71
CA SER A 203 19.78 -16.88 2.75
C SER A 203 20.45 -15.52 2.59
N THR A 204 21.77 -15.52 2.42
CA THR A 204 22.57 -14.29 2.30
C THR A 204 22.54 -13.67 0.89
N LYS A 205 21.76 -14.24 -0.04
CA LYS A 205 21.85 -13.90 -1.47
C LYS A 205 20.95 -12.72 -1.88
N TYR A 206 19.89 -12.44 -1.13
CA TYR A 206 18.86 -11.47 -1.51
C TYR A 206 18.46 -10.57 -0.32
N HIS A 207 17.64 -9.55 -0.60
CA HIS A 207 17.24 -8.56 0.40
C HIS A 207 16.25 -9.14 1.42
N ARG A 208 16.40 -8.71 2.68
CA ARG A 208 15.57 -9.12 3.81
C ARG A 208 15.39 -7.94 4.76
N PHE A 209 14.27 -7.92 5.49
CA PHE A 209 14.11 -7.09 6.67
C PHE A 209 14.51 -7.86 7.94
N PRO A 210 15.19 -7.23 8.91
CA PRO A 210 15.87 -5.93 8.82
C PRO A 210 17.05 -5.95 7.83
N GLY A 211 17.36 -4.81 7.19
CA GLY A 211 18.53 -4.64 6.31
C GLY A 211 18.27 -3.84 5.04
N LEU A 212 17.09 -3.97 4.46
CA LEU A 212 16.66 -3.18 3.32
C LEU A 212 16.14 -1.80 3.75
N THR A 213 16.53 -0.75 3.02
CA THR A 213 16.15 0.65 3.30
C THR A 213 15.85 1.39 2.00
N SER A 214 15.24 2.58 2.09
CA SER A 214 14.89 3.39 0.91
C SER A 214 16.08 3.66 -0.02
N LYS A 215 17.28 3.87 0.54
CA LYS A 215 18.53 4.08 -0.21
C LYS A 215 18.86 2.94 -1.16
N HIS A 216 18.47 1.71 -0.81
CA HIS A 216 18.67 0.57 -1.70
C HIS A 216 17.75 0.68 -2.92
N PHE A 217 16.52 1.17 -2.76
CA PHE A 217 15.58 1.34 -3.87
C PHE A 217 16.07 2.39 -4.87
N ASP A 218 16.70 3.46 -4.41
CA ASP A 218 17.28 4.49 -5.28
C ASP A 218 18.34 3.89 -6.23
N LEU A 219 19.11 2.90 -5.76
CA LEU A 219 20.08 2.18 -6.60
C LEU A 219 19.39 1.38 -7.71
N TYR A 220 18.27 0.72 -7.41
CA TYR A 220 17.50 -0.02 -8.43
C TYR A 220 16.81 0.92 -9.42
N LEU A 221 16.35 2.08 -8.97
CA LEU A 221 15.75 3.10 -9.82
C LEU A 221 16.76 3.80 -10.73
N ALA A 222 18.03 3.91 -10.31
CA ALA A 222 19.11 4.46 -11.12
C ALA A 222 19.53 3.53 -12.28
N VAL A 223 19.26 2.23 -12.19
CA VAL A 223 19.49 1.26 -13.27
C VAL A 223 18.31 1.32 -14.24
N VAL A 224 18.42 2.20 -15.23
CA VAL A 224 17.43 2.35 -16.31
C VAL A 224 17.53 1.15 -17.26
N TYR A 225 16.39 0.48 -17.51
CA TYR A 225 16.20 -0.46 -18.63
C TYR A 225 15.49 0.21 -19.81
#